data_AF-A0A5C6X3L0-F1
#
_entry.id   AF-A0A5C6X3L0-F1
#
_cell.length_a   1.000
_cell.length_b   1.000
_cell.length_c   1.000
_cell.angle_alpha   90.00
_cell.angle_beta   90.00
_cell.angle_gamma   90.00
#
_symmetry.space_group_name_H-M   'P 1'
#
loop_
_entity.id
_entity.type
_entity.pdbx_description
1 polymer ?
#
loop_
_entity_poly.entity_id
_entity_poly.type
_entity_poly.pdbx_seq_one_letter_code
_entity_poly.pdbx_strand_id
1 'polypeptide(L)'
;MVLETLEQWILPVAAVLAGLGALGAMAFYVWRLQRVDAFWQAFREARGWEKPHDAWTDISLKAEWRQGAVRMQAGYTEGGNGRSPRFVLRFDFDAPFPEALKVIPRRSDLREQPADARFGPEDWTFHHTFSVHKPSPECEVFGRLANPEFAQVMLDVNRPGVRVRLQKGRLSLRHTMRLTLDQEVLGRLIDEGMAHAQKIAAMAGLDASTGGKGEKVSSDKHVPTHKVASRG
;
A
#
# COMPACT_ATOMS: atom_id res chain seq x y z
N MET A 1 -21.71 30.17 -49.96
CA MET A 1 -20.47 29.67 -50.59
C MET A 1 -19.20 29.87 -49.76
N VAL A 2 -18.85 31.06 -49.24
CA VAL A 2 -17.60 31.23 -48.44
C VAL A 2 -17.75 30.71 -46.99
N LEU A 3 -18.95 30.75 -46.40
CA LEU A 3 -19.18 30.20 -45.05
C LEU A 3 -19.21 28.66 -45.01
N GLU A 4 -19.81 28.02 -46.01
CA GLU A 4 -19.94 26.55 -46.10
C GLU A 4 -18.59 25.83 -46.26
N THR A 5 -17.60 26.49 -46.86
CA THR A 5 -16.26 25.95 -47.02
C THR A 5 -15.45 26.03 -45.73
N LEU A 6 -15.63 27.06 -44.91
CA LEU A 6 -14.94 27.20 -43.62
C LEU A 6 -15.37 26.11 -42.62
N GLU A 7 -16.65 25.80 -42.52
CA GLU A 7 -17.16 24.73 -41.64
C GLU A 7 -16.66 23.33 -42.06
N GLN A 8 -16.48 23.08 -43.36
CA GLN A 8 -15.99 21.80 -43.88
C GLN A 8 -14.51 21.51 -43.54
N TRP A 9 -13.68 22.53 -43.32
CA TRP A 9 -12.27 22.36 -42.97
C TRP A 9 -12.00 22.39 -41.46
N ILE A 10 -12.88 23.00 -40.66
CA ILE A 10 -12.70 23.11 -39.21
C ILE A 10 -12.71 21.73 -38.54
N LEU A 11 -13.65 20.85 -38.90
CA LEU A 11 -13.77 19.51 -38.31
C LEU A 11 -12.55 18.61 -38.59
N PRO A 12 -12.04 18.49 -39.84
CA PRO A 12 -10.82 17.74 -40.14
C PRO A 12 -9.58 18.32 -39.45
N VAL A 13 -9.42 19.65 -39.46
CA VAL A 13 -8.28 20.31 -38.81
C VAL A 13 -8.32 20.10 -37.30
N ALA A 14 -9.50 20.24 -36.68
CA ALA A 14 -9.70 19.96 -35.26
C ALA A 14 -9.40 18.49 -34.92
N ALA A 15 -9.81 17.54 -35.78
CA ALA A 15 -9.51 16.13 -35.60
C ALA A 15 -8.00 15.82 -35.70
N VAL A 16 -7.28 16.45 -36.64
CA VAL A 16 -5.82 16.32 -36.75
C VAL A 16 -5.11 16.92 -35.54
N LEU A 17 -5.51 18.11 -35.09
CA LEU A 17 -4.95 18.74 -33.89
C LEU A 17 -5.25 17.92 -32.61
N ALA A 18 -6.46 17.39 -32.49
CA ALA A 18 -6.83 16.49 -31.40
C ALA A 18 -6.01 15.18 -31.44
N GLY A 19 -5.80 14.62 -32.63
CA GLY A 19 -4.96 13.44 -32.84
C GLY A 19 -3.49 13.68 -32.45
N LEU A 20 -2.91 14.80 -32.89
CA LEU A 20 -1.55 15.20 -32.50
C LEU A 20 -1.44 15.47 -31.00
N GLY A 21 -2.45 16.11 -30.41
CA GLY A 21 -2.53 16.32 -28.96
C GLY A 21 -2.59 14.99 -28.19
N ALA A 22 -3.38 14.03 -28.67
CA ALA A 22 -3.46 12.69 -28.08
C ALA A 22 -2.14 11.93 -28.17
N LEU A 23 -1.46 11.97 -29.34
CA LEU A 23 -0.14 11.37 -29.52
C LEU A 23 0.90 12.02 -28.59
N GLY A 24 0.91 13.34 -28.49
CA GLY A 24 1.80 14.07 -27.58
C GLY A 24 1.56 13.71 -26.11
N ALA A 25 0.29 13.60 -25.69
CA ALA A 25 -0.06 13.19 -24.34
C ALA A 25 0.37 11.74 -24.04
N MET A 26 0.21 10.82 -25.00
CA MET A 26 0.68 9.44 -24.87
C MET A 26 2.21 9.35 -24.80
N ALA A 27 2.93 10.05 -25.67
CA ALA A 27 4.39 10.08 -25.66
C ALA A 27 4.93 10.65 -24.33
N PHE A 28 4.34 11.74 -23.84
CA PHE A 28 4.68 12.32 -22.53
C PHE A 28 4.42 11.34 -21.38
N TYR A 29 3.29 10.62 -21.42
CA TYR A 29 2.96 9.60 -20.42
C TYR A 29 3.99 8.46 -20.41
N VAL A 30 4.35 7.92 -21.58
CA VAL A 30 5.35 6.85 -21.71
C VAL A 30 6.73 7.32 -21.23
N TRP A 31 7.18 8.49 -21.66
CA TRP A 31 8.46 9.07 -21.22
C TRP A 31 8.52 9.23 -19.69
N ARG A 32 7.42 9.68 -19.08
CA ARG A 32 7.32 9.82 -17.63
C ARG A 32 7.44 8.47 -16.92
N LEU A 33 6.79 7.42 -17.42
CA LEU A 33 6.91 6.07 -16.84
C LEU A 33 8.34 5.53 -16.93
N GLN A 34 9.00 5.71 -18.09
CA GLN A 34 10.40 5.30 -18.26
C GLN A 34 11.33 6.00 -17.27
N ARG A 35 11.13 7.29 -17.00
CA ARG A 35 11.91 8.02 -15.98
C ARG A 35 11.71 7.47 -14.57
N VAL A 36 10.49 7.11 -14.21
CA VAL A 36 10.19 6.52 -12.90
C VAL A 36 10.84 5.14 -12.78
N ASP A 37 10.83 4.36 -13.84
CA ASP A 37 11.46 3.03 -13.86
C ASP A 37 12.99 3.11 -13.75
N ALA A 38 13.61 4.02 -14.50
CA ALA A 38 15.04 4.28 -14.42
C ALA A 38 15.45 4.76 -13.01
N PHE A 39 14.64 5.64 -12.41
CA PHE A 39 14.86 6.08 -11.02
C PHE A 39 14.83 4.90 -10.04
N TRP A 40 13.81 4.04 -10.13
CA TRP A 40 13.70 2.86 -9.25
C TRP A 40 14.83 1.87 -9.45
N GLN A 41 15.30 1.71 -10.69
CA GLN A 41 16.46 0.88 -10.97
C GLN A 41 17.72 1.43 -10.29
N ALA A 42 18.04 2.70 -10.49
CA ALA A 42 19.19 3.34 -9.85
C ALA A 42 19.10 3.31 -8.32
N PHE A 43 17.90 3.54 -7.77
CA PHE A 43 17.67 3.49 -6.33
C PHE A 43 17.91 2.09 -5.74
N ARG A 44 17.44 1.03 -6.42
CA ARG A 44 17.70 -0.36 -6.02
C ARG A 44 19.19 -0.69 -6.07
N GLU A 45 19.86 -0.34 -7.17
CA GLU A 45 21.29 -0.60 -7.36
C GLU A 45 22.11 0.08 -6.27
N ALA A 46 21.80 1.33 -5.92
CA ALA A 46 22.44 2.07 -4.83
C ALA A 46 22.23 1.41 -3.44
N ARG A 47 21.10 0.73 -3.24
CA ARG A 47 20.76 0.02 -1.99
C ARG A 47 21.18 -1.45 -1.99
N GLY A 48 21.70 -1.98 -3.11
CA GLY A 48 22.02 -3.40 -3.27
C GLY A 48 20.79 -4.31 -3.24
N TRP A 49 19.62 -3.81 -3.65
CA TRP A 49 18.37 -4.58 -3.63
C TRP A 49 18.09 -5.29 -4.96
N GLU A 50 17.63 -6.53 -4.87
CA GLU A 50 17.22 -7.31 -6.03
C GLU A 50 15.90 -6.79 -6.63
N LYS A 51 15.66 -7.13 -7.90
CA LYS A 51 14.39 -6.86 -8.55
C LYS A 51 13.30 -7.75 -7.91
N PRO A 52 12.13 -7.20 -7.58
CA PRO A 52 11.06 -8.02 -7.02
C PRO A 52 10.59 -9.08 -8.03
N HIS A 53 10.25 -10.26 -7.51
CA HIS A 53 9.80 -11.41 -8.30
C HIS A 53 8.26 -11.48 -8.40
N ASP A 54 7.54 -10.87 -7.45
CA ASP A 54 6.07 -10.90 -7.38
C ASP A 54 5.44 -9.69 -8.07
N ALA A 55 4.32 -9.91 -8.76
CA ALA A 55 3.45 -8.84 -9.24
C ALA A 55 2.38 -8.51 -8.20
N TRP A 56 2.16 -7.23 -7.91
CA TRP A 56 1.05 -6.77 -7.08
C TRP A 56 -0.06 -6.20 -7.96
N THR A 57 -1.31 -6.59 -7.71
CA THR A 57 -2.48 -6.04 -8.40
C THR A 57 -2.54 -4.52 -8.19
N ASP A 58 -2.64 -3.77 -9.28
CA ASP A 58 -2.76 -2.29 -9.38
C ASP A 58 -1.51 -1.46 -9.04
N ILE A 59 -0.38 -2.10 -8.69
CA ILE A 59 0.88 -1.42 -8.34
C ILE A 59 2.03 -2.07 -9.09
N SER A 60 2.77 -1.26 -9.85
CA SER A 60 4.03 -1.69 -10.43
C SER A 60 5.06 -1.81 -9.30
N LEU A 61 5.24 -3.02 -8.77
CA LEU A 61 6.18 -3.30 -7.68
C LEU A 61 7.61 -3.12 -8.19
N LYS A 62 8.40 -2.28 -7.50
CA LYS A 62 9.74 -1.91 -7.93
C LYS A 62 10.83 -2.26 -6.93
N ALA A 63 10.53 -2.38 -5.65
CA ALA A 63 11.47 -2.84 -4.66
C ALA A 63 10.77 -3.68 -3.62
N GLU A 64 11.51 -4.64 -3.09
CA GLU A 64 11.09 -5.46 -1.98
C GLU A 64 12.30 -5.68 -1.07
N TRP A 65 12.09 -5.51 0.23
CA TRP A 65 13.13 -5.72 1.22
C TRP A 65 12.54 -6.34 2.47
N ARG A 66 13.30 -7.22 3.13
CA ARG A 66 12.90 -7.84 4.38
C ARG A 66 13.89 -7.49 5.48
N GLN A 67 13.37 -7.13 6.63
CA GLN A 67 14.14 -6.95 7.85
C GLN A 67 13.31 -7.53 9.00
N GLY A 68 13.90 -8.42 9.80
CA GLY A 68 13.19 -9.04 10.92
C GLY A 68 11.86 -9.70 10.50
N ALA A 69 10.78 -9.33 11.18
CA ALA A 69 9.41 -9.79 10.93
C ALA A 69 8.60 -8.88 9.97
N VAL A 70 9.28 -7.99 9.23
CA VAL A 70 8.66 -6.99 8.36
C VAL A 70 9.17 -7.15 6.92
N ARG A 71 8.22 -7.29 5.99
CA ARG A 71 8.42 -7.23 4.54
C ARG A 71 7.98 -5.86 4.04
N MET A 72 8.94 -5.07 3.53
CA MET A 72 8.68 -3.83 2.84
C MET A 72 8.50 -4.08 1.34
N GLN A 73 7.47 -3.46 0.77
CA GLN A 73 7.17 -3.45 -0.65
C GLN A 73 7.02 -2.00 -1.11
N ALA A 74 7.71 -1.63 -2.18
CA ALA A 74 7.66 -0.28 -2.72
C ALA A 74 7.49 -0.27 -4.24
N GLY A 75 6.72 0.69 -4.72
CA GLY A 75 6.44 0.85 -6.15
C GLY A 75 5.62 2.09 -6.44
N TYR A 76 4.90 2.09 -7.55
CA TYR A 76 3.97 3.16 -7.87
C TYR A 76 2.68 2.64 -8.49
N THR A 77 1.60 3.42 -8.33
CA THR A 77 0.37 3.22 -9.11
C THR A 77 0.55 3.88 -10.46
N GLU A 78 0.18 3.23 -11.56
CA GLU A 78 0.35 3.78 -12.92
C GLU A 78 -0.51 5.05 -13.15
N GLY A 79 -1.60 5.20 -12.39
CA GLY A 79 -2.47 6.38 -12.46
C GLY A 79 -3.45 6.28 -13.63
N GLY A 80 -4.68 5.85 -13.36
CA GLY A 80 -5.78 5.80 -14.34
C GLY A 80 -6.71 7.01 -14.26
N ASN A 81 -7.50 7.24 -15.30
CA ASN A 81 -8.57 8.27 -15.37
C ASN A 81 -8.09 9.69 -15.00
N GLY A 82 -6.99 10.15 -15.61
CA GLY A 82 -6.45 11.51 -15.40
C GLY A 82 -5.73 11.72 -14.06
N ARG A 83 -5.53 10.68 -13.25
CA ARG A 83 -4.80 10.78 -11.98
C ARG A 83 -3.32 10.55 -12.19
N SER A 84 -2.48 11.41 -11.60
CA SER A 84 -1.04 11.21 -11.61
C SER A 84 -0.62 9.95 -10.84
N PRO A 85 0.42 9.23 -11.31
CA PRO A 85 1.04 8.15 -10.57
C PRO A 85 1.51 8.61 -9.20
N ARG A 86 1.46 7.68 -8.24
CA ARG A 86 1.80 7.91 -6.83
C ARG A 86 2.71 6.81 -6.36
N PHE A 87 3.71 7.14 -5.55
CA PHE A 87 4.46 6.12 -4.87
C PHE A 87 3.62 5.45 -3.82
N VAL A 88 3.84 4.15 -3.68
CA VAL A 88 3.26 3.32 -2.64
C VAL A 88 4.40 2.63 -1.90
N LEU A 89 4.51 2.88 -0.60
CA LEU A 89 5.29 2.06 0.33
C LEU A 89 4.33 1.24 1.16
N ARG A 90 4.63 -0.03 1.38
CA ARG A 90 3.85 -0.94 2.19
C ARG A 90 4.78 -1.74 3.09
N PHE A 91 4.44 -1.87 4.35
CA PHE A 91 5.14 -2.72 5.31
C PHE A 91 4.18 -3.77 5.84
N ASP A 92 4.40 -5.03 5.44
CA ASP A 92 3.63 -6.19 5.87
C ASP A 92 4.38 -6.92 6.99
N PHE A 93 3.63 -7.36 7.99
CA PHE A 93 4.17 -8.07 9.15
C PHE A 93 3.92 -9.58 8.97
N ASP A 94 4.92 -10.41 9.25
CA ASP A 94 4.89 -11.83 8.88
C ASP A 94 3.97 -12.70 9.75
N ALA A 95 3.71 -12.30 10.99
CA ALA A 95 2.90 -13.10 11.90
C ALA A 95 1.40 -12.92 11.65
N PRO A 96 0.59 -13.99 11.74
CA PRO A 96 -0.85 -13.88 11.74
C PRO A 96 -1.29 -13.11 12.98
N PHE A 97 -1.89 -11.93 12.79
CA PHE A 97 -2.65 -11.28 13.85
C PHE A 97 -3.91 -12.12 14.10
N PRO A 98 -4.08 -12.71 15.31
CA PRO A 98 -5.31 -13.39 15.65
C PRO A 98 -6.37 -12.29 15.82
N GLU A 99 -7.29 -12.23 14.87
CA GLU A 99 -8.42 -11.29 14.80
C GLU A 99 -8.10 -9.86 14.31
N ALA A 100 -9.15 -9.16 13.87
CA ALA A 100 -9.05 -7.93 13.09
C ALA A 100 -8.86 -6.66 13.95
N LEU A 101 -7.68 -6.44 14.53
CA LEU A 101 -7.31 -5.12 15.09
C LEU A 101 -7.22 -4.06 13.97
N LYS A 102 -8.12 -3.08 13.90
CA LYS A 102 -8.02 -2.01 12.87
C LYS A 102 -7.82 -0.65 13.53
N VAL A 103 -6.71 0.00 13.24
CA VAL A 103 -6.48 1.41 13.58
C VAL A 103 -6.60 2.23 12.31
N ILE A 104 -7.60 3.10 12.21
CA ILE A 104 -7.88 3.90 11.01
C ILE A 104 -7.99 5.39 11.38
N PRO A 105 -7.65 6.31 10.47
CA PRO A 105 -7.91 7.74 10.71
C PRO A 105 -9.39 7.95 11.01
N ARG A 106 -9.68 8.73 12.05
CA ARG A 106 -11.04 9.09 12.43
C ARG A 106 -11.64 9.89 11.27
N ARG A 107 -12.78 9.42 10.77
CA ARG A 107 -13.61 10.10 9.78
C ARG A 107 -14.99 10.20 10.40
N SER A 108 -15.66 11.33 10.19
CA SER A 108 -16.97 11.63 10.77
C SER A 108 -18.09 10.68 10.35
N ASP A 109 -17.85 9.73 9.44
CA ASP A 109 -18.83 8.86 8.80
C ASP A 109 -18.85 7.40 9.29
N LEU A 110 -17.92 6.99 10.17
CA LEU A 110 -17.89 5.64 10.76
C LEU A 110 -18.38 5.67 12.21
N ARG A 111 -19.06 4.59 12.67
CA ARG A 111 -19.42 4.41 14.10
C ARG A 111 -18.15 4.52 14.94
N GLU A 112 -17.98 5.67 15.59
CA GLU A 112 -16.79 5.96 16.39
C GLU A 112 -16.76 5.03 17.61
N GLN A 113 -15.67 4.28 17.76
CA GLN A 113 -15.41 3.53 18.99
C GLN A 113 -15.04 4.50 20.12
N PRO A 114 -15.45 4.23 21.37
CA PRO A 114 -15.01 5.00 22.51
C PRO A 114 -13.49 4.91 22.68
N ALA A 115 -12.89 5.96 23.24
CA ALA A 115 -11.47 5.99 23.57
C ALA A 115 -11.11 4.81 24.50
N ASP A 116 -9.93 4.22 24.30
CA ASP A 116 -9.43 3.14 25.15
C ASP A 116 -8.26 3.69 25.97
N ALA A 117 -8.47 3.83 27.28
CA ALA A 117 -7.52 4.45 28.21
C ALA A 117 -6.12 3.80 28.21
N ARG A 118 -6.00 2.55 27.72
CA ARG A 118 -4.70 1.87 27.59
C ARG A 118 -3.80 2.51 26.54
N PHE A 119 -4.37 3.16 25.53
CA PHE A 119 -3.62 3.97 24.58
C PHE A 119 -3.32 5.36 25.12
N GLY A 120 -3.55 5.67 26.40
CA GLY A 120 -3.28 6.96 27.02
C GLY A 120 -4.53 7.78 27.37
N PRO A 121 -4.35 9.02 27.89
CA PRO A 121 -5.44 9.89 28.37
C PRO A 121 -6.53 10.11 27.32
N GLU A 122 -7.78 10.28 27.74
CA GLU A 122 -8.93 10.40 26.81
C GLU A 122 -8.85 11.61 25.87
N ASP A 123 -8.21 12.70 26.32
CA ASP A 123 -7.98 13.94 25.57
C ASP A 123 -6.73 13.88 24.68
N TRP A 124 -6.05 12.73 24.64
CA TRP A 124 -4.82 12.63 23.86
C TRP A 124 -5.11 12.67 22.36
N THR A 125 -4.21 13.35 21.61
CA THR A 125 -4.27 13.53 20.15
C THR A 125 -4.52 12.22 19.39
N PHE A 126 -4.04 11.09 19.91
CA PHE A 126 -4.30 9.78 19.33
C PHE A 126 -5.80 9.47 19.18
N HIS A 127 -6.62 9.68 20.23
CA HIS A 127 -8.06 9.34 20.20
C HIS A 127 -8.87 10.26 19.29
N HIS A 128 -8.38 11.48 19.07
CA HIS A 128 -8.94 12.43 18.10
C HIS A 128 -8.51 12.11 16.66
N THR A 129 -7.34 11.51 16.48
CA THR A 129 -6.76 11.23 15.16
C THR A 129 -7.19 9.88 14.61
N PHE A 130 -7.34 8.88 15.48
CA PHE A 130 -7.56 7.49 15.10
C PHE A 130 -8.78 6.89 15.78
N SER A 131 -9.40 5.92 15.11
CA SER A 131 -10.39 5.00 15.68
C SER A 131 -9.81 3.59 15.70
N VAL A 132 -9.88 2.94 16.86
CA VAL A 132 -9.38 1.58 17.08
C VAL A 132 -10.57 0.61 17.17
N HIS A 133 -10.70 -0.24 16.17
CA HIS A 133 -11.58 -1.40 16.23
C HIS A 133 -10.84 -2.56 16.89
N LYS A 134 -11.29 -2.89 18.09
CA LYS A 134 -10.66 -3.88 18.95
C LYS A 134 -10.99 -5.30 18.46
N PRO A 135 -10.03 -6.24 18.47
CA PRO A 135 -10.33 -7.67 18.40
C PRO A 135 -11.05 -8.12 19.68
N SER A 136 -11.37 -9.40 19.79
CA SER A 136 -11.91 -9.98 21.02
C SER A 136 -11.00 -9.67 22.22
N PRO A 137 -11.56 -9.61 23.43
CA PRO A 137 -10.80 -9.33 24.65
C PRO A 137 -9.66 -10.33 24.92
N GLU A 138 -9.73 -11.53 24.33
CA GLU A 138 -8.79 -12.64 24.53
C GLU A 138 -7.54 -12.53 23.63
N CYS A 139 -7.49 -11.54 22.73
CA CYS A 139 -6.36 -11.34 21.84
C CYS A 139 -5.11 -10.82 22.58
N GLU A 140 -4.16 -11.71 22.89
CA GLU A 140 -2.90 -11.37 23.56
C GLU A 140 -2.11 -10.27 22.85
N VAL A 141 -2.06 -10.31 21.52
CA VAL A 141 -1.33 -9.33 20.70
C VAL A 141 -1.91 -7.93 20.89
N PHE A 142 -3.24 -7.81 21.01
CA PHE A 142 -3.88 -6.55 21.32
C PHE A 142 -3.56 -6.08 22.74
N GLY A 143 -3.51 -6.98 23.72
CA GLY A 143 -3.06 -6.65 25.07
C GLY A 143 -1.67 -6.01 25.10
N ARG A 144 -0.74 -6.51 24.27
CA ARG A 144 0.62 -5.96 24.17
C ARG A 144 0.67 -4.62 23.41
N LEU A 145 -0.12 -4.48 22.35
CA LEU A 145 -0.17 -3.26 21.53
C LEU A 145 -1.01 -2.13 22.16
N ALA A 146 -1.94 -2.45 23.05
CA ALA A 146 -2.75 -1.49 23.77
C ALA A 146 -1.92 -0.77 24.85
N ASN A 147 -1.02 0.10 24.41
CA ASN A 147 -0.14 0.88 25.27
C ASN A 147 0.12 2.29 24.67
N PRO A 148 0.58 3.27 25.48
CA PRO A 148 0.83 4.62 24.99
C PRO A 148 1.96 4.72 23.95
N GLU A 149 2.99 3.87 24.02
CA GLU A 149 4.10 3.89 23.06
C GLU A 149 3.63 3.54 21.65
N PHE A 150 2.71 2.58 21.51
CA PHE A 150 2.08 2.27 20.24
C PHE A 150 1.28 3.46 19.70
N ALA A 151 0.50 4.14 20.55
CA ALA A 151 -0.25 5.33 20.16
C ALA A 151 0.68 6.45 19.64
N GLN A 152 1.84 6.66 20.29
CA GLN A 152 2.84 7.61 19.82
C GLN A 152 3.42 7.21 18.46
N VAL A 153 3.80 5.94 18.27
CA VAL A 153 4.30 5.46 16.96
C VAL A 153 3.25 5.68 15.86
N MET A 154 1.98 5.47 16.15
CA MET A 154 0.89 5.71 15.21
C MET A 154 0.73 7.20 14.85
N LEU A 155 0.97 8.11 15.80
CA LEU A 155 1.01 9.55 15.54
C LEU A 155 2.23 9.95 14.71
N ASP A 156 3.42 9.40 15.00
CA ASP A 156 4.66 9.71 14.28
C ASP A 156 4.59 9.28 12.81
N VAL A 157 3.90 8.16 12.57
CA VAL A 157 3.65 7.61 11.24
C VAL A 157 2.53 8.38 10.50
N ASN A 158 1.69 9.14 11.22
CA ASN A 158 0.57 9.88 10.64
C ASN A 158 1.05 11.05 9.77
N ARG A 159 1.22 10.80 8.48
CA ARG A 159 1.49 11.82 7.47
C ARG A 159 0.37 11.86 6.41
N PRO A 160 0.18 12.98 5.69
CA PRO A 160 -0.78 13.03 4.59
C PRO A 160 -0.57 11.89 3.59
N GLY A 161 -1.60 11.07 3.38
CA GLY A 161 -1.54 9.92 2.47
C GLY A 161 -1.09 8.59 3.10
N VAL A 162 -0.76 8.57 4.39
CA VAL A 162 -0.48 7.35 5.16
C VAL A 162 -1.79 6.72 5.63
N ARG A 163 -1.87 5.39 5.48
CA ARG A 163 -2.96 4.57 5.96
C ARG A 163 -2.37 3.35 6.64
N VAL A 164 -2.54 3.25 7.95
CA VAL A 164 -2.35 1.99 8.65
C VAL A 164 -3.64 1.21 8.51
N ARG A 165 -3.54 -0.03 8.03
CA ARG A 165 -4.69 -0.93 7.94
C ARG A 165 -4.23 -2.33 8.28
N LEU A 166 -4.99 -3.00 9.12
CA LEU A 166 -4.87 -4.44 9.25
C LEU A 166 -5.86 -5.08 8.26
N GLN A 167 -5.33 -5.84 7.32
CA GLN A 167 -6.10 -6.50 6.28
C GLN A 167 -5.63 -7.95 6.18
N LYS A 168 -6.59 -8.90 6.20
CA LYS A 168 -6.31 -10.36 6.11
C LYS A 168 -5.33 -10.88 7.18
N GLY A 169 -5.46 -10.44 8.43
CA GLY A 169 -4.60 -10.90 9.53
C GLY A 169 -3.16 -10.39 9.46
N ARG A 170 -2.87 -9.40 8.60
CA ARG A 170 -1.57 -8.73 8.55
C ARG A 170 -1.75 -7.24 8.77
N LEU A 171 -1.01 -6.69 9.72
CA LEU A 171 -0.83 -5.25 9.80
C LEU A 171 -0.13 -4.81 8.51
N SER A 172 -0.63 -3.74 7.89
CA SER A 172 -0.04 -3.15 6.69
C SER A 172 0.03 -1.65 6.91
N LEU A 173 1.24 -1.12 7.00
CA LEU A 173 1.46 0.31 6.95
C LEU A 173 1.62 0.74 5.50
N ARG A 174 0.67 1.51 4.94
CA ARG A 174 0.71 1.96 3.55
C ARG A 174 0.92 3.46 3.46
N HIS A 175 2.00 3.91 2.84
CA HIS A 175 2.23 5.31 2.49
C HIS A 175 1.91 5.51 1.02
N THR A 176 0.94 6.37 0.69
CA THR A 176 0.68 6.78 -0.70
C THR A 176 0.98 8.26 -0.86
N MET A 177 2.02 8.58 -1.62
CA MET A 177 2.55 9.95 -1.72
C MET A 177 2.68 10.41 -3.17
N ARG A 178 2.86 11.73 -3.34
CA ARG A 178 3.20 12.27 -4.65
C ARG A 178 4.52 11.65 -5.11
N LEU A 179 4.60 11.39 -6.41
CA LEU A 179 5.83 10.91 -7.05
C LEU A 179 6.96 11.93 -6.79
N THR A 180 8.07 11.49 -6.21
CA THR A 180 9.30 12.27 -6.00
C THR A 180 10.48 11.55 -6.66
N LEU A 181 11.32 12.23 -7.41
CA LEU A 181 12.50 11.58 -8.02
C LEU A 181 13.77 11.96 -7.27
N ASP A 182 13.67 11.94 -5.94
CA ASP A 182 14.73 12.26 -5.00
C ASP A 182 15.05 11.02 -4.17
N GLN A 183 16.29 10.52 -4.32
CA GLN A 183 16.74 9.30 -3.67
C GLN A 183 16.90 9.49 -2.16
N GLU A 184 17.33 10.66 -1.69
CA GLU A 184 17.54 10.91 -0.26
C GLU A 184 16.21 10.99 0.48
N VAL A 185 15.25 11.72 -0.11
CA VAL A 185 13.91 11.84 0.46
C VAL A 185 13.21 10.49 0.51
N LEU A 186 13.23 9.73 -0.59
CA LEU A 186 12.61 8.40 -0.62
C LEU A 186 13.32 7.43 0.31
N GLY A 187 14.65 7.46 0.35
CA GLY A 187 15.46 6.65 1.24
C GLY A 187 15.10 6.88 2.70
N ARG A 188 15.12 8.13 3.15
CA ARG A 188 14.75 8.52 4.52
C ARG A 188 13.34 8.04 4.88
N LEU A 189 12.39 8.19 3.96
CA LEU A 189 11.02 7.75 4.19
C LEU A 189 10.89 6.23 4.36
N ILE A 190 11.64 5.45 3.58
CA ILE A 190 11.67 4.00 3.71
C ILE A 190 12.34 3.60 5.03
N ASP A 191 13.46 4.24 5.39
CA ASP A 191 14.21 3.94 6.60
C ASP A 191 13.39 4.28 7.87
N GLU A 192 12.76 5.46 7.91
CA GLU A 192 11.83 5.86 8.99
C GLU A 192 10.64 4.89 9.08
N GLY A 193 9.99 4.58 7.95
CA GLY A 193 8.85 3.68 7.91
C GLY A 193 9.21 2.26 8.37
N MET A 194 10.39 1.77 7.98
CA MET A 194 10.90 0.48 8.43
C MET A 194 11.19 0.49 9.93
N ALA A 195 11.82 1.53 10.48
CA ALA A 195 12.10 1.64 11.90
C ALA A 195 10.81 1.61 12.74
N HIS A 196 9.78 2.35 12.32
CA HIS A 196 8.46 2.30 12.97
C HIS A 196 7.81 0.92 12.85
N ALA A 197 7.91 0.27 11.69
CA ALA A 197 7.38 -1.07 11.49
C ALA A 197 8.10 -2.10 12.39
N GLN A 198 9.43 -2.05 12.50
CA GLN A 198 10.18 -2.90 13.44
C GLN A 198 9.75 -2.69 14.88
N LYS A 199 9.54 -1.43 15.29
CA LYS A 199 9.09 -1.09 16.64
C LYS A 199 7.70 -1.68 16.92
N ILE A 200 6.77 -1.60 15.97
CA ILE A 200 5.45 -2.24 16.10
C ILE A 200 5.58 -3.77 16.15
N ALA A 201 6.45 -4.36 15.33
CA ALA A 201 6.70 -5.81 15.34
C ALA A 201 7.23 -6.27 16.70
N ALA A 202 8.19 -5.53 17.27
CA ALA A 202 8.75 -5.81 18.59
C ALA A 202 7.69 -5.69 19.70
N MET A 203 6.86 -4.64 19.71
CA MET A 203 5.76 -4.49 20.67
C MET A 203 4.73 -5.62 20.56
N ALA A 204 4.46 -6.10 19.34
CA ALA A 204 3.60 -7.25 19.12
C ALA A 204 4.27 -8.59 19.52
N GLY A 205 5.56 -8.59 19.84
CA GLY A 205 6.33 -9.79 20.17
C GLY A 205 6.65 -10.66 18.96
N LEU A 206 6.75 -10.06 17.76
CA LEU A 206 7.08 -10.77 16.54
C LEU A 206 8.59 -10.88 16.37
N ASP A 207 9.07 -12.08 16.08
CA ASP A 207 10.46 -12.31 15.73
C ASP A 207 10.61 -12.74 14.26
N ALA A 208 11.84 -12.69 13.75
CA ALA A 208 12.16 -13.11 12.39
C ALA A 208 11.87 -14.61 12.13
N SER A 209 11.80 -15.42 13.20
CA SER A 209 11.60 -16.88 13.13
C SER A 209 10.14 -17.26 12.87
N THR A 210 9.20 -16.40 13.27
CA THR A 210 7.75 -16.61 13.08
C THR A 210 7.34 -16.47 11.61
N GLY A 211 8.15 -15.82 10.77
CA GLY A 211 7.87 -15.60 9.35
C GLY A 211 8.29 -16.73 8.40
N GLY A 212 8.75 -17.86 8.94
CA GLY A 212 9.32 -18.97 8.19
C GLY A 212 8.41 -20.21 8.15
N LYS A 213 7.34 -20.15 7.35
CA LYS A 213 6.80 -21.29 6.58
C LYS A 213 5.78 -20.71 5.61
N GLY A 214 6.26 -20.32 4.43
CA GLY A 214 5.39 -20.26 3.27
C GLY A 214 4.76 -21.63 3.13
N GLU A 215 3.47 -21.71 3.41
CA GLU A 215 2.63 -22.81 3.01
C GLU A 215 2.81 -22.93 1.50
N LYS A 216 3.64 -23.89 1.08
CA LYS A 216 3.65 -24.37 -0.30
C LYS A 216 2.23 -24.86 -0.54
N VAL A 217 1.40 -24.03 -1.16
CA VAL A 217 0.19 -24.49 -1.81
C VAL A 217 0.69 -25.37 -2.95
N SER A 218 0.83 -26.65 -2.63
CA SER A 218 1.14 -27.72 -3.56
C SER A 218 0.05 -27.73 -4.61
N SER A 219 0.35 -27.17 -5.78
CA SER A 219 -0.35 -27.51 -7.00
C SER A 219 -0.03 -28.96 -7.32
N ASP A 220 -0.83 -29.89 -6.81
CA ASP A 220 -1.05 -31.19 -7.44
C ASP A 220 -2.12 -31.97 -6.69
N LYS A 221 -3.33 -31.99 -7.26
CA LYS A 221 -3.89 -33.21 -7.82
C LYS A 221 -5.16 -32.85 -8.60
N HIS A 222 -4.98 -32.77 -9.91
CA HIS A 222 -6.03 -33.12 -10.85
C HIS A 222 -6.36 -34.61 -10.63
N VAL A 223 -7.64 -34.97 -10.67
CA VAL A 223 -8.20 -36.00 -11.56
C VAL A 223 -9.73 -36.04 -11.38
N PRO A 224 -10.48 -36.25 -12.47
CA PRO A 224 -11.89 -35.95 -12.60
C PRO A 224 -12.74 -37.18 -12.36
N THR A 225 -14.07 -37.02 -12.23
CA THR A 225 -14.98 -38.01 -12.84
C THR A 225 -16.39 -37.50 -13.01
N HIS A 226 -16.84 -37.69 -14.24
CA HIS A 226 -18.18 -37.61 -14.77
C HIS A 226 -19.10 -38.67 -14.15
N LYS A 227 -20.36 -38.26 -13.91
CA LYS A 227 -21.62 -38.93 -14.34
C LYS A 227 -22.19 -40.13 -13.53
N VAL A 228 -23.52 -40.04 -13.39
CA VAL A 228 -24.57 -41.08 -13.41
C VAL A 228 -25.27 -41.43 -12.07
N ALA A 229 -26.47 -40.85 -11.96
CA ALA A 229 -27.80 -41.46 -11.75
C ALA A 229 -28.11 -42.47 -10.63
N SER A 230 -29.24 -42.15 -9.98
CA SER A 230 -30.37 -43.01 -9.58
C SER A 230 -30.14 -44.17 -8.61
N ARG A 231 -30.87 -44.14 -7.49
CA ARG A 231 -32.14 -44.84 -7.22
C ARG A 231 -32.57 -44.44 -5.80
N GLY A 232 -33.86 -44.28 -5.48
CA GLY A 232 -34.88 -45.31 -5.67
C GLY A 232 -34.78 -46.24 -4.47
#